data_AF-A0A1I7TF33-F1
#
_entry.id   AF-A0A1I7TF33-F1
#
_cell.length_a   1.000
_cell.length_b   1.000
_cell.length_c   1.000
_cell.angle_alpha   90.00
_cell.angle_beta   90.00
_cell.angle_gamma   90.00
#
_symmetry.space_group_name_H-M   'P 1'
#
loop_
_entity.id
_entity.type
_entity.pdbx_description
1 polymer ?
#
loop_
_entity_poly.entity_id
_entity_poly.type
_entity_poly.pdbx_seq_one_letter_code
_entity_poly.pdbx_strand_id
1 'polypeptide(L)'
;MAYAYDTSSCESEEDGAHHHGGGRGENRGCPANWIRLDRGTYGWCVRVFTGSYSQAESENRCRTQGATLSGLQNQQEAFTITKAALPLISRPSGSIRIGLTRTPTCLKSRLSHVCTTMNSFYWTDGATTGTNGLLWNNNQPDNSLGVTQNCAVLLAAHTPTVVDAYRWEADRIDDVTCNYENPERPDHVMRGIRGFVCGKRATF
;
A
#
# COMPACT_ATOMS: atom_id res chain seq x y z
N MET A 1 -55.72 8.62 -47.38
CA MET A 1 -54.75 9.73 -47.33
C MET A 1 -53.38 9.14 -47.59
N ALA A 2 -52.75 9.54 -48.68
CA ALA A 2 -51.38 9.21 -49.04
C ALA A 2 -50.58 10.51 -48.99
N TYR A 3 -49.36 10.49 -48.41
CA TYR A 3 -48.26 11.38 -48.79
C TYR A 3 -46.93 10.68 -48.48
N ALA A 4 -46.04 10.71 -49.46
CA ALA A 4 -44.62 10.36 -49.39
C ALA A 4 -43.76 11.65 -49.41
N TYR A 5 -42.43 11.48 -49.47
CA TYR A 5 -41.34 12.47 -49.58
C TYR A 5 -40.92 13.10 -48.23
N ASP A 6 -39.65 13.38 -47.89
CA ASP A 6 -38.37 13.36 -48.63
C ASP A 6 -37.22 13.24 -47.60
N THR A 7 -36.08 12.83 -48.14
CA THR A 7 -34.73 12.70 -47.60
C THR A 7 -34.14 13.98 -46.98
N SER A 8 -33.22 13.80 -46.02
CA SER A 8 -32.09 14.70 -45.84
C SER A 8 -30.91 13.92 -45.26
N SER A 9 -29.83 13.90 -46.05
CA SER A 9 -28.52 13.35 -45.77
C SER A 9 -27.70 14.34 -44.94
N CYS A 10 -26.96 13.85 -43.96
CA CYS A 10 -25.78 14.52 -43.40
C CYS A 10 -24.65 13.48 -43.29
N GLU A 11 -23.93 13.27 -44.38
CA GLU A 11 -22.57 12.72 -44.32
C GLU A 11 -21.62 13.84 -43.84
N SER A 12 -20.75 13.52 -42.88
CA SER A 12 -19.47 14.20 -42.73
C SER A 12 -18.44 13.22 -42.18
N GLU A 13 -17.40 13.09 -43.00
CA GLU A 13 -16.20 12.25 -42.99
C GLU A 13 -15.33 12.31 -41.72
N GLU A 14 -14.58 11.20 -41.54
CA GLU A 14 -13.19 11.06 -41.06
C GLU A 14 -12.75 11.72 -39.75
N ASP A 15 -12.27 10.89 -38.80
CA ASP A 15 -10.83 10.88 -38.46
C ASP A 15 -10.50 9.80 -37.42
N GLY A 16 -9.50 8.97 -37.75
CA GLY A 16 -8.91 8.01 -36.83
C GLY A 16 -8.04 8.68 -35.79
N ALA A 17 -8.03 8.15 -34.57
CA ALA A 17 -6.99 8.47 -33.60
C ALA A 17 -6.67 7.24 -32.73
N HIS A 18 -5.55 6.60 -33.09
CA HIS A 18 -4.81 5.71 -32.20
C HIS A 18 -4.38 6.48 -30.94
N HIS A 19 -4.95 6.15 -29.78
CA HIS A 19 -4.44 6.66 -28.51
C HIS A 19 -3.31 5.77 -27.96
N HIS A 20 -2.12 5.93 -28.55
CA HIS A 20 -0.86 5.82 -27.82
C HIS A 20 -0.49 7.21 -27.29
N GLY A 21 -0.92 7.53 -26.07
CA GLY A 21 -0.64 8.82 -25.42
C GLY A 21 0.15 8.63 -24.13
N GLY A 22 1.47 8.67 -24.21
CA GLY A 22 2.36 8.78 -23.05
C GLY A 22 2.24 10.16 -22.41
N GLY A 23 1.42 10.29 -21.36
CA GLY A 23 1.24 11.53 -20.60
C GLY A 23 2.40 11.80 -19.62
N ARG A 24 3.41 12.56 -20.05
CA ARG A 24 4.25 13.36 -19.14
C ARG A 24 3.49 14.66 -18.86
N GLY A 25 2.65 14.69 -17.81
CA GLY A 25 2.01 15.97 -17.40
C GLY A 25 0.92 15.95 -16.32
N GLU A 26 0.16 14.86 -16.11
CA GLU A 26 -1.10 14.98 -15.36
C GLU A 26 -1.05 14.58 -13.88
N ASN A 27 -0.06 13.80 -13.46
CA ASN A 27 0.01 13.29 -12.08
C ASN A 27 0.74 14.24 -11.12
N ARG A 28 0.66 15.56 -11.37
CA ARG A 28 1.23 16.64 -10.55
C ARG A 28 2.63 16.28 -10.01
N GLY A 29 3.57 15.89 -10.87
CA GLY A 29 4.95 15.57 -10.45
C GLY A 29 5.22 14.14 -9.97
N CYS A 30 4.24 13.25 -10.02
CA CYS A 30 4.48 11.82 -9.85
C CYS A 30 4.70 11.12 -11.20
N PRO A 31 5.60 10.11 -11.27
CA PRO A 31 5.83 9.39 -12.52
C PRO A 31 4.58 8.64 -13.00
N ALA A 32 4.58 8.24 -14.27
CA ALA A 32 3.53 7.39 -14.82
C ALA A 32 3.38 6.09 -14.01
N ASN A 33 2.14 5.68 -13.76
CA ASN A 33 1.78 4.49 -12.96
C ASN A 33 2.15 4.59 -11.46
N TRP A 34 2.47 5.77 -10.95
CA TRP A 34 2.52 6.04 -9.51
C TRP A 34 1.25 6.77 -9.09
N ILE A 35 0.82 6.57 -7.85
CA ILE A 35 -0.34 7.27 -7.27
C ILE A 35 0.20 8.44 -6.47
N ARG A 36 -0.36 9.64 -6.67
CA ARG A 36 -0.05 10.79 -5.83
C ARG A 36 -0.92 10.79 -4.57
N LEU A 37 -0.27 10.83 -3.41
CA LEU A 37 -0.86 11.12 -2.10
C LEU A 37 -0.48 12.55 -1.71
N ASP A 38 -1.44 13.37 -1.28
CA ASP A 38 -1.18 14.74 -0.85
C ASP A 38 -0.96 14.80 0.67
N ARG A 39 0.29 15.06 1.10
CA ARG A 39 0.69 15.18 2.52
C ARG A 39 0.79 16.64 2.94
N GLY A 40 -0.30 17.37 2.75
CA GLY A 40 -0.36 18.82 3.03
C GLY A 40 0.43 19.63 2.01
N THR A 41 1.66 20.01 2.34
CA THR A 41 2.47 20.94 1.54
C THR A 41 3.23 20.28 0.39
N TYR A 42 3.27 18.95 0.32
CA TYR A 42 3.97 18.23 -0.74
C TYR A 42 3.22 16.98 -1.19
N GLY A 43 3.50 16.56 -2.43
CA GLY A 43 3.01 15.29 -2.99
C GLY A 43 3.97 14.16 -2.67
N TRP A 44 3.42 12.99 -2.35
CA TRP A 44 4.13 11.75 -2.15
C TRP A 44 3.64 10.71 -3.16
N CYS A 45 4.54 10.25 -4.01
CA CYS A 45 4.25 9.30 -5.06
C CYS A 45 4.44 7.88 -4.53
N VAL A 46 3.39 7.07 -4.55
CA VAL A 46 3.47 5.66 -4.15
C VAL A 46 3.21 4.71 -5.30
N ARG A 47 3.80 3.54 -5.24
CA ARG A 47 3.49 2.42 -6.14
C ARG A 47 3.65 1.10 -5.41
N VAL A 48 2.67 0.22 -5.57
CA VAL A 48 2.72 -1.15 -5.06
C VAL A 48 3.43 -2.04 -6.07
N PHE A 49 4.31 -2.89 -5.57
CA PHE A 49 5.00 -3.93 -6.32
C PHE A 49 4.68 -5.29 -5.70
N THR A 50 4.60 -6.31 -6.55
CA THR A 50 4.29 -7.68 -6.12
C THR A 50 5.55 -8.45 -5.74
N GLY A 51 5.35 -9.48 -4.92
CA GLY A 51 6.38 -10.40 -4.48
C GLY A 51 6.47 -10.50 -2.97
N SER A 52 6.98 -11.64 -2.49
CA SER A 52 7.28 -11.88 -1.09
C SER A 52 8.78 -11.77 -0.90
N TYR A 53 9.20 -10.75 -0.16
CA TYR A 53 10.60 -10.40 0.09
C TYR A 53 10.74 -10.00 1.55
N SER A 54 11.93 -10.01 2.12
CA SER A 54 12.16 -9.42 3.45
C SER A 54 11.94 -7.91 3.44
N GLN A 55 11.91 -7.29 4.62
CA GLN A 55 11.90 -5.83 4.75
C GLN A 55 13.09 -5.20 4.03
N ALA A 56 14.29 -5.75 4.22
CA ALA A 56 15.52 -5.21 3.66
C ALA A 56 15.55 -5.34 2.13
N GLU A 57 15.10 -6.46 1.59
CA GLU A 57 14.99 -6.65 0.14
C GLU A 57 13.92 -5.75 -0.48
N SER A 58 12.76 -5.61 0.16
CA SER A 58 11.69 -4.72 -0.32
C SER A 58 12.16 -3.27 -0.37
N GLU A 59 12.89 -2.83 0.65
CA GLU A 59 13.54 -1.53 0.70
C GLU A 59 14.58 -1.38 -0.43
N ASN A 60 15.45 -2.38 -0.62
CA ASN A 60 16.42 -2.36 -1.71
C ASN A 60 15.73 -2.25 -3.09
N ARG A 61 14.61 -2.96 -3.29
CA ARG A 61 13.80 -2.87 -4.50
C ARG A 61 13.21 -1.48 -4.67
N CYS A 62 12.73 -0.83 -3.61
CA CYS A 62 12.30 0.57 -3.69
C CYS A 62 13.44 1.50 -4.08
N ARG A 63 14.66 1.29 -3.58
CA ARG A 63 15.83 2.09 -3.96
C ARG A 63 16.15 2.00 -5.45
N THR A 64 15.95 0.84 -6.08
CA THR A 64 16.10 0.71 -7.55
C THR A 64 15.14 1.61 -8.35
N GLN A 65 14.07 2.08 -7.72
CA GLN A 65 13.07 2.99 -8.31
C GLN A 65 13.29 4.47 -7.92
N GLY A 66 14.41 4.77 -7.23
CA GLY A 66 14.66 6.07 -6.62
C GLY A 66 13.67 6.39 -5.50
N ALA A 67 13.24 5.37 -4.76
CA ALA A 67 12.24 5.43 -3.71
C ALA A 67 12.71 4.70 -2.45
N THR A 68 11.89 4.70 -1.41
CA THR A 68 12.04 3.91 -0.17
C THR A 68 10.71 3.20 0.13
N LEU A 69 10.66 2.25 1.05
CA LEU A 69 9.39 1.70 1.54
C LEU A 69 8.56 2.83 2.13
N SER A 70 7.33 3.00 1.64
CA SER A 70 6.48 4.11 2.06
C SER A 70 5.91 3.89 3.45
N GLY A 71 5.89 4.92 4.28
CA GLY A 71 5.02 5.00 5.46
C GLY A 71 3.58 5.38 5.07
N LEU A 72 2.72 5.51 6.08
CA LEU A 72 1.30 5.88 5.96
C LEU A 72 1.02 7.14 6.79
N GLN A 73 0.61 8.24 6.15
CA GLN A 73 0.31 9.49 6.85
C GLN A 73 -1.03 9.42 7.60
N ASN A 74 -1.99 8.63 7.10
CA ASN A 74 -3.34 8.50 7.64
C ASN A 74 -4.05 7.27 7.02
N GLN A 75 -5.28 7.00 7.49
CA GLN A 75 -6.08 5.88 7.00
C GLN A 75 -6.44 5.96 5.52
N GLN A 76 -6.62 7.16 4.96
CA GLN A 76 -6.96 7.32 3.55
C GLN A 76 -5.81 6.86 2.64
N GLU A 77 -4.56 7.11 3.05
CA GLU A 77 -3.40 6.55 2.35
C GLU A 77 -3.37 5.02 2.41
N ALA A 78 -3.67 4.43 3.58
CA ALA A 78 -3.77 2.98 3.75
C ALA A 78 -4.78 2.37 2.77
N PHE A 79 -6.01 2.89 2.76
CA PHE A 79 -7.07 2.46 1.83
C PHE A 79 -6.68 2.62 0.35
N THR A 80 -6.01 3.72 0.00
CA THR A 80 -5.56 3.97 -1.37
C THR A 80 -4.53 2.93 -1.81
N ILE A 81 -3.58 2.61 -0.93
CA ILE A 81 -2.51 1.63 -1.19
C ILE A 81 -3.07 0.21 -1.27
N THR A 82 -3.94 -0.20 -0.34
CA THR A 82 -4.56 -1.53 -0.36
C THR A 82 -5.42 -1.73 -1.60
N LYS A 83 -6.26 -0.73 -1.96
CA LYS A 83 -7.06 -0.75 -3.19
C LYS A 83 -6.20 -0.90 -4.44
N ALA A 84 -5.04 -0.23 -4.49
CA ALA A 84 -4.10 -0.35 -5.60
C ALA A 84 -3.38 -1.71 -5.63
N ALA A 85 -3.22 -2.36 -4.49
CA ALA A 85 -2.57 -3.66 -4.38
C ALA A 85 -3.47 -4.83 -4.80
N LEU A 86 -4.77 -4.77 -4.50
CA LEU A 86 -5.72 -5.86 -4.76
C LEU A 86 -5.70 -6.40 -6.20
N PRO A 87 -5.73 -5.59 -7.28
CA PRO A 87 -5.67 -6.14 -8.64
C PRO A 87 -4.30 -6.78 -8.98
N LEU A 88 -3.25 -6.47 -8.22
CA LEU A 88 -1.90 -7.02 -8.40
C LEU A 88 -1.70 -8.33 -7.62
N ILE A 89 -2.44 -8.49 -6.52
CA ILE A 89 -2.42 -9.66 -5.67
C ILE A 89 -3.46 -10.63 -6.24
N SER A 90 -3.03 -11.71 -6.92
CA SER A 90 -3.95 -12.72 -7.51
C SER A 90 -4.63 -13.61 -6.46
N ARG A 91 -5.16 -13.01 -5.39
CA ARG A 91 -5.87 -13.62 -4.25
C ARG A 91 -6.90 -12.64 -3.68
N PRO A 92 -7.91 -13.12 -2.93
CA PRO A 92 -8.91 -12.25 -2.28
C PRO A 92 -8.33 -11.23 -1.28
N SER A 93 -7.15 -11.53 -0.74
CA SER A 93 -6.45 -10.70 0.24
C SER A 93 -4.94 -10.99 0.26
N GLY A 94 -4.18 -10.09 0.86
CA GLY A 94 -2.75 -10.22 1.06
C GLY A 94 -2.16 -9.01 1.79
N SER A 95 -1.01 -9.21 2.42
CA SER A 95 -0.31 -8.16 3.16
C SER A 95 0.75 -7.48 2.30
N ILE A 96 0.96 -6.19 2.55
CA ILE A 96 1.88 -5.32 1.84
C ILE A 96 2.92 -4.81 2.83
N ARG A 97 4.22 -4.97 2.55
CA ARG A 97 5.27 -4.35 3.37
C ARG A 97 5.27 -2.84 3.25
N ILE A 98 5.39 -2.20 4.40
CA ILE A 98 5.42 -0.74 4.57
C ILE A 98 6.69 -0.31 5.30
N GLY A 99 7.06 0.96 5.19
CA GLY A 99 8.23 1.56 5.81
C GLY A 99 8.01 1.88 7.29
N LEU A 100 7.85 0.85 8.12
CA LEU A 100 7.60 0.96 9.56
C LEU A 100 8.45 -0.06 10.33
N THR A 101 9.25 0.41 11.28
CA THR A 101 10.20 -0.43 12.06
C THR A 101 10.06 -0.17 13.56
N ARG A 102 10.22 -1.22 14.36
CA ARG A 102 10.13 -1.14 15.82
C ARG A 102 11.27 -0.28 16.38
N THR A 103 10.96 0.60 17.33
CA THR A 103 11.95 1.49 17.94
C THR A 103 12.98 0.70 18.75
N PRO A 104 14.24 1.17 18.85
CA PRO A 104 15.28 0.52 19.65
C PRO A 104 14.84 0.23 21.09
N THR A 105 14.14 1.17 21.72
CA THR A 105 13.60 1.04 23.08
C THR A 105 12.60 -0.12 23.23
N CYS A 106 11.86 -0.43 22.16
CA CYS A 106 10.78 -1.42 22.21
C CYS A 106 11.12 -2.75 21.53
N LEU A 107 12.34 -2.92 20.98
CA LEU A 107 12.75 -4.13 20.23
C LEU A 107 12.44 -5.44 20.95
N LYS A 108 12.73 -5.50 22.26
CA LYS A 108 12.55 -6.71 23.08
C LYS A 108 11.33 -6.64 24.01
N SER A 109 10.41 -5.72 23.72
CA SER A 109 9.27 -5.43 24.59
C SER A 109 7.96 -5.68 23.86
N ARG A 110 7.02 -6.31 24.57
CA ARG A 110 5.60 -6.28 24.21
C ARG A 110 4.97 -4.95 24.60
N LEU A 111 3.68 -4.79 24.33
CA LEU A 111 2.92 -3.63 24.78
C LEU A 111 2.99 -3.49 26.30
N SER A 112 3.23 -2.26 26.74
CA SER A 112 3.38 -1.84 28.14
C SER A 112 3.11 -0.34 28.27
N HIS A 113 3.26 0.21 29.48
CA HIS A 113 3.19 1.65 29.70
C HIS A 113 4.33 2.43 29.00
N VAL A 114 5.45 1.76 28.70
CA VAL A 114 6.59 2.35 27.97
C VAL A 114 6.41 2.18 26.46
N CYS A 115 6.09 0.97 26.02
CA CYS A 115 5.91 0.60 24.62
C CYS A 115 4.43 0.46 24.31
N THR A 116 3.86 1.49 23.70
CA THR A 116 2.44 1.58 23.35
C THR A 116 2.24 1.30 21.85
N THR A 117 0.99 1.19 21.43
CA THR A 117 0.63 1.09 20.00
C THR A 117 1.10 2.31 19.18
N MET A 118 1.36 3.44 19.83
CA MET A 118 1.67 4.71 19.15
C MET A 118 3.15 5.07 19.15
N ASN A 119 4.00 4.40 19.95
CA ASN A 119 5.43 4.72 20.05
C ASN A 119 6.36 3.52 19.86
N SER A 120 5.80 2.29 19.75
CA SER A 120 6.63 1.09 19.56
C SER A 120 7.29 1.06 18.19
N PHE A 121 6.79 1.81 17.21
CA PHE A 121 7.32 1.86 15.85
C PHE A 121 7.56 3.28 15.37
N TYR A 122 8.46 3.44 14.40
CA TYR A 122 8.73 4.68 13.69
C TYR A 122 8.75 4.46 12.17
N TRP A 123 8.34 5.47 11.42
CA TRP A 123 8.37 5.47 9.96
C TRP A 123 9.79 5.59 9.44
N THR A 124 10.15 4.78 8.44
CA THR A 124 11.51 4.74 7.88
C THR A 124 11.67 5.56 6.60
N ASP A 125 10.58 6.07 6.05
CA ASP A 125 10.55 6.72 4.73
C ASP A 125 11.07 8.18 4.74
N GLY A 126 11.34 8.73 5.92
CA GLY A 126 11.78 10.11 6.11
C GLY A 126 10.75 11.17 5.73
N ALA A 127 9.50 10.78 5.41
CA ALA A 127 8.46 11.67 4.92
C ALA A 127 7.19 11.59 5.79
N THR A 128 6.78 10.39 6.20
CA THR A 128 5.62 10.22 7.07
C THR A 128 5.90 10.79 8.46
N THR A 129 4.95 11.56 8.98
CA THR A 129 5.03 12.17 10.31
C THR A 129 3.84 11.81 11.18
N GLY A 130 4.01 11.90 12.50
CA GLY A 130 2.94 11.61 13.46
C GLY A 130 2.50 10.14 13.47
N THR A 131 1.36 9.90 14.09
CA THR A 131 0.84 8.55 14.39
C THR A 131 -0.52 8.26 13.77
N ASN A 132 -1.06 9.19 12.97
CA ASN A 132 -2.40 9.06 12.37
C ASN A 132 -2.53 7.88 11.40
N GLY A 133 -1.41 7.40 10.84
CA GLY A 133 -1.38 6.19 10.03
C GLY A 133 -1.20 4.88 10.81
N LEU A 134 -0.94 4.94 12.13
CA LEU A 134 -0.76 3.77 13.00
C LEU A 134 -2.11 3.18 13.41
N LEU A 135 -2.85 2.64 12.44
CA LEU A 135 -4.09 1.92 12.66
C LEU A 135 -3.83 0.42 12.66
N TRP A 136 -3.60 -0.11 13.84
CA TRP A 136 -3.29 -1.51 14.07
C TRP A 136 -4.53 -2.40 14.02
N ASN A 137 -4.33 -3.66 13.65
CA ASN A 137 -5.31 -4.71 13.89
C ASN A 137 -5.51 -4.94 15.40
N ASN A 138 -6.57 -5.66 15.74
CA ASN A 138 -6.85 -5.98 17.13
C ASN A 138 -5.65 -6.67 17.79
N ASN A 139 -5.29 -6.24 18.99
CA ASN A 139 -4.13 -6.68 19.77
C ASN A 139 -2.75 -6.37 19.16
N GLN A 140 -2.65 -5.60 18.07
CA GLN A 140 -1.36 -5.25 17.45
C GLN A 140 -0.86 -3.85 17.87
N PRO A 141 0.46 -3.59 17.86
CA PRO A 141 1.55 -4.54 17.59
C PRO A 141 1.95 -5.33 18.84
N ASP A 142 1.96 -6.65 18.76
CA ASP A 142 2.08 -7.52 19.94
C ASP A 142 3.53 -7.93 20.29
N ASN A 143 4.46 -7.82 19.34
CA ASN A 143 5.81 -8.39 19.46
C ASN A 143 5.80 -9.85 19.95
N SER A 144 4.92 -10.67 19.39
CA SER A 144 4.87 -12.12 19.61
C SER A 144 6.12 -12.84 19.06
N LEU A 145 6.06 -14.18 18.99
CA LEU A 145 7.13 -15.05 18.48
C LEU A 145 8.51 -14.75 19.08
N GLY A 146 8.58 -14.67 20.42
CA GLY A 146 9.84 -14.41 21.13
C GLY A 146 10.39 -13.00 20.92
N VAL A 147 9.52 -12.00 20.74
CA VAL A 147 9.85 -10.57 20.58
C VAL A 147 10.72 -10.27 19.35
N THR A 148 10.34 -10.83 18.21
CA THR A 148 11.08 -10.72 16.94
C THR A 148 10.34 -9.96 15.84
N GLN A 149 9.13 -9.48 16.09
CA GLN A 149 8.30 -8.77 15.11
C GLN A 149 8.65 -7.29 15.07
N ASN A 150 9.75 -6.99 14.37
CA ASN A 150 10.35 -5.66 14.32
C ASN A 150 9.93 -4.85 13.08
N CYS A 151 9.14 -5.42 12.18
CA CYS A 151 8.67 -4.78 10.95
C CYS A 151 7.15 -4.85 10.87
N ALA A 152 6.53 -4.16 9.93
CA ALA A 152 5.08 -4.17 9.81
C ALA A 152 4.58 -4.32 8.37
N VAL A 153 3.34 -4.77 8.26
CA VAL A 153 2.63 -4.95 6.99
C VAL A 153 1.23 -4.35 7.07
N LEU A 154 0.71 -3.95 5.92
CA LEU A 154 -0.64 -3.45 5.73
C LEU A 154 -1.50 -4.51 5.04
N LEU A 155 -2.62 -4.90 5.65
CA LEU A 155 -3.52 -5.91 5.08
C LEU A 155 -4.45 -5.32 4.01
N ALA A 156 -4.35 -5.82 2.77
CA ALA A 156 -5.32 -5.56 1.72
C ALA A 156 -6.31 -6.72 1.60
N ALA A 157 -7.61 -6.42 1.47
CA ALA A 157 -8.64 -7.42 1.23
C ALA A 157 -9.83 -6.83 0.45
N HIS A 158 -10.51 -7.67 -0.34
CA HIS A 158 -11.76 -7.30 -1.01
C HIS A 158 -12.96 -7.22 -0.06
N THR A 159 -12.85 -7.82 1.11
CA THR A 159 -13.88 -7.83 2.16
C THR A 159 -13.42 -6.98 3.36
N PRO A 160 -14.34 -6.43 4.16
CA PRO A 160 -13.97 -5.63 5.34
C PRO A 160 -13.10 -6.40 6.35
N THR A 161 -13.27 -7.72 6.40
CA THR A 161 -12.48 -8.60 7.27
C THR A 161 -11.99 -9.82 6.51
N VAL A 162 -10.86 -10.34 6.97
CA VAL A 162 -10.30 -11.64 6.62
C VAL A 162 -10.29 -12.50 7.87
N VAL A 163 -10.66 -13.77 7.74
CA VAL A 163 -10.68 -14.71 8.87
C VAL A 163 -9.72 -15.86 8.58
N ASP A 164 -8.72 -16.00 9.45
CA ASP A 164 -7.88 -17.19 9.58
C ASP A 164 -8.12 -17.82 10.98
N ALA A 165 -7.08 -18.08 11.76
CA ALA A 165 -7.22 -18.38 13.19
C ALA A 165 -7.83 -17.19 13.98
N TYR A 166 -7.73 -15.97 13.44
CA TYR A 166 -8.27 -14.74 14.03
C TYR A 166 -9.02 -13.92 12.99
N ARG A 167 -9.81 -12.94 13.46
CA ARG A 167 -10.42 -11.92 12.62
C ARG A 167 -9.45 -10.76 12.44
N TRP A 168 -9.22 -10.38 11.19
CA TRP A 168 -8.37 -9.26 10.80
C TRP A 168 -9.18 -8.28 9.97
N GLU A 169 -9.09 -7.00 10.31
CA GLU A 169 -9.72 -5.91 9.58
C GLU A 169 -8.84 -5.52 8.40
N ALA A 170 -9.46 -5.26 7.25
CA ALA A 170 -8.78 -4.69 6.10
C ALA A 170 -8.24 -3.29 6.41
N ASP A 171 -7.22 -2.86 5.67
CA ASP A 171 -6.61 -1.52 5.80
C ASP A 171 -6.04 -1.25 7.20
N ARG A 172 -5.59 -2.30 7.88
CA ARG A 172 -4.97 -2.27 9.20
C ARG A 172 -3.59 -2.92 9.19
N ILE A 173 -2.78 -2.50 10.15
CA ILE A 173 -1.38 -2.89 10.27
C ILE A 173 -1.23 -4.10 11.20
N ASP A 174 -0.30 -4.98 10.87
CA ASP A 174 0.16 -6.09 11.70
C ASP A 174 1.70 -6.01 11.80
N ASP A 175 2.29 -6.28 12.97
CA ASP A 175 3.74 -6.44 13.05
C ASP A 175 4.16 -7.87 12.70
N VAL A 176 5.30 -8.00 12.05
CA VAL A 176 5.82 -9.27 11.54
C VAL A 176 7.33 -9.31 11.71
N THR A 177 7.90 -10.52 11.70
CA THR A 177 9.35 -10.67 11.60
C THR A 177 9.84 -10.07 10.29
N CYS A 178 10.91 -9.30 10.34
CA CYS A 178 11.43 -8.58 9.15
C CYS A 178 11.82 -9.51 8.00
N ASN A 179 12.22 -10.75 8.30
CA ASN A 179 12.66 -11.75 7.32
C ASN A 179 11.54 -12.75 6.92
N TYR A 180 10.28 -12.47 7.29
CA TYR A 180 9.17 -13.36 6.93
C TYR A 180 8.83 -13.27 5.44
N GLU A 181 9.06 -14.33 4.68
CA GLU A 181 8.94 -14.31 3.20
C GLU A 181 8.02 -15.38 2.64
N ASN A 182 7.36 -16.18 3.48
CA ASN A 182 6.50 -17.27 3.00
C ASN A 182 5.03 -16.82 2.90
N PRO A 183 4.51 -16.50 1.70
CA PRO A 183 3.12 -16.06 1.53
C PRO A 183 2.11 -17.21 1.61
N GLU A 184 2.55 -18.46 1.51
CA GLU A 184 1.69 -19.65 1.44
C GLU A 184 1.69 -20.47 2.73
N ARG A 185 2.15 -19.89 3.85
CA ARG A 185 2.06 -20.54 5.16
C ARG A 185 0.58 -20.83 5.48
N PRO A 186 0.17 -22.09 5.71
CA PRO A 186 -1.24 -22.48 5.72
C PRO A 186 -2.12 -21.71 6.71
N ASP A 187 -1.60 -21.39 7.88
CA ASP A 187 -2.28 -20.66 8.95
C ASP A 187 -2.39 -19.15 8.71
N HIS A 188 -1.69 -18.62 7.71
CA HIS A 188 -1.69 -17.19 7.37
C HIS A 188 -1.88 -16.93 5.88
N VAL A 189 -2.34 -17.91 5.10
CA VAL A 189 -2.39 -17.82 3.63
C VAL A 189 -3.18 -16.59 3.14
N MET A 190 -4.23 -16.20 3.88
CA MET A 190 -5.06 -15.05 3.56
C MET A 190 -4.38 -13.70 3.86
N ARG A 191 -3.35 -13.69 4.71
CA ARG A 191 -2.56 -12.51 5.08
C ARG A 191 -1.10 -12.62 4.66
N GLY A 192 -0.78 -13.60 3.80
CA GLY A 192 0.56 -13.77 3.27
C GLY A 192 1.09 -12.46 2.69
N ILE A 193 2.38 -12.20 2.87
CA ILE A 193 3.01 -10.99 2.34
C ILE A 193 3.17 -11.15 0.83
N ARG A 194 2.41 -10.38 0.05
CA ARG A 194 2.30 -10.54 -1.40
C ARG A 194 2.79 -9.33 -2.18
N GLY A 195 3.20 -8.28 -1.49
CA GLY A 195 3.80 -7.11 -2.09
C GLY A 195 4.45 -6.17 -1.10
N PHE A 196 4.90 -5.05 -1.63
CA PHE A 196 5.51 -3.95 -0.88
C PHE A 196 5.16 -2.63 -1.57
N VAL A 197 5.08 -1.54 -0.80
CA VAL A 197 4.79 -0.21 -1.34
C VAL A 197 6.02 0.67 -1.28
N CYS A 198 6.41 1.21 -2.43
CA CYS A 198 7.49 2.19 -2.52
C CYS A 198 6.91 3.60 -2.56
N GLY A 199 7.62 4.55 -1.97
CA GLY A 199 7.27 5.96 -1.89
C GLY A 199 8.45 6.87 -2.22
N LYS A 200 8.17 7.98 -2.91
CA LYS A 200 9.13 9.07 -3.14
C LYS A 200 8.43 10.41 -3.29
N ARG A 201 9.14 11.50 -3.04
CA ARG A 201 8.58 12.86 -3.17
C ARG A 201 8.23 13.16 -4.64
N ALA A 202 7.11 13.84 -4.86
CA ALA A 202 6.77 14.37 -6.19
C ALA A 202 7.81 15.40 -6.64
N THR A 203 8.20 15.36 -7.91
CA THR A 203 9.11 16.31 -8.54
C THR A 203 8.30 17.34 -9.32
N PHE A 204 8.49 18.63 -9.04
CA PHE A 204 7.87 19.71 -9.80
C PHE A 204 8.68 20.00 -11.07
#